data_AF-A0A174WZW0-F1
#
_entry.id   AF-A0A174WZW0-F1
#
_cell.length_a   1.000
_cell.length_b   1.000
_cell.length_c   1.000
_cell.angle_alpha   90.00
_cell.angle_beta   90.00
_cell.angle_gamma   90.00
#
_symmetry.space_group_name_H-M   'P 1'
#
loop_
_entity.id
_entity.type
_entity.pdbx_description
1 polymer ?
#
loop_
_entity_poly.entity_id
_entity_poly.type
_entity_poly.pdbx_seq_one_letter_code
_entity_poly.pdbx_strand_id
1 'polypeptide(L)'
;MDKETKDLLIKHIKDGRYAEDIYFDVQKLLTKAGMKLYAKPCCDRIAAAGLIDGIHISHAYPSLWNLQLDAIGLESAKKILMSYLQPEYLEPLQEALQNCHTWNTIINNTLYLLRKANTKDLKAGDLKVLGCKIKTEDEAGAKALLKAELKYRRIPFRLYRTVKRIAYVSQILMAFRGPVRLLVPLIKEAWKDWSGDSDTSDSEGGGRYGKALRRFLKTHGGNEGIEKLCGDDLIKYVYMAVRTYGKENRAEVNHCGTKSCLEIEKRYAEIKTVMETIGRLTPKQLVHMYPIEKEFDGERWGSKDYFYTMKSLKKYPEDKPIGDAQDVACLMWDYQNWDLTFMLLQWQNVIGDLYIYCNNQGPQNEFYERYERRAAQES
;
A
#
# COMPACT_ATOMS: atom_id res chain seq x y z
N MET A 1 11.20 19.92 -14.22
CA MET A 1 11.05 19.88 -12.75
C MET A 1 11.29 21.27 -12.22
N ASP A 2 10.24 21.89 -11.70
CA ASP A 2 10.33 23.29 -11.25
C ASP A 2 11.31 23.45 -10.08
N LYS A 3 11.92 24.63 -9.99
CA LYS A 3 12.94 24.95 -8.98
C LYS A 3 12.43 24.73 -7.56
N GLU A 4 11.17 25.08 -7.29
CA GLU A 4 10.52 24.93 -5.99
C GLU A 4 10.39 23.45 -5.58
N THR A 5 9.92 22.60 -6.49
CA THR A 5 9.81 21.15 -6.29
C THR A 5 11.17 20.51 -6.00
N LYS A 6 12.21 20.96 -6.71
CA LYS A 6 13.59 20.51 -6.49
C LYS A 6 14.10 20.88 -5.10
N ASP A 7 13.90 22.13 -4.67
CA ASP A 7 14.37 22.60 -3.38
C ASP A 7 13.64 21.90 -2.23
N LEU A 8 12.34 21.63 -2.42
CA LEU A 8 11.54 20.85 -1.48
C LEU A 8 12.01 19.38 -1.40
N LEU A 9 12.26 18.71 -2.52
CA LEU A 9 12.85 17.37 -2.54
C LEU A 9 14.20 17.33 -1.82
N ILE A 10 15.09 18.29 -2.06
CA ILE A 10 16.39 18.39 -1.37
C ILE A 10 16.20 18.58 0.14
N LYS A 11 15.20 19.36 0.56
CA LYS A 11 14.86 19.53 1.98
C LYS A 11 14.43 18.19 2.60
N HIS A 12 13.51 17.47 1.96
CA HIS A 12 13.05 16.16 2.45
C HIS A 12 14.14 15.08 2.44
N ILE A 13 15.07 15.12 1.47
CA ILE A 13 16.26 14.26 1.46
C ILE A 13 17.13 14.55 2.69
N LYS A 14 17.44 15.82 2.96
CA LYS A 14 18.23 16.22 4.14
C LYS A 14 17.56 15.85 5.46
N ASP A 15 16.23 15.99 5.53
CA ASP A 15 15.43 15.67 6.71
C ASP A 15 15.20 14.16 6.87
N GLY A 16 15.38 13.37 5.81
CA GLY A 16 15.17 11.93 5.80
C GLY A 16 13.70 11.52 5.98
N ARG A 17 12.75 12.41 5.65
CA ARG A 17 11.30 12.18 5.78
C ARG A 17 10.62 12.16 4.43
N TYR A 18 9.49 11.48 4.34
CA TYR A 18 8.55 11.66 3.23
C TYR A 18 7.75 12.96 3.44
N ALA A 19 7.15 13.48 2.38
CA ALA A 19 6.17 14.55 2.48
C ALA A 19 4.89 13.98 3.12
N GLU A 20 4.40 14.66 4.16
CA GLU A 20 3.13 14.32 4.81
C GLU A 20 1.97 14.88 3.98
N ASP A 21 0.85 14.16 3.97
CA ASP A 21 -0.35 14.63 3.31
C ASP A 21 -1.02 15.78 4.05
N ILE A 22 -1.84 16.53 3.31
CA ILE A 22 -2.50 17.71 3.85
C ILE A 22 -3.81 17.27 4.51
N TYR A 23 -3.87 17.43 5.83
CA TYR A 23 -5.07 17.19 6.61
C TYR A 23 -5.87 18.47 6.82
N PHE A 24 -7.19 18.35 6.70
CA PHE A 24 -8.15 19.41 6.90
C PHE A 24 -9.01 19.13 8.11
N ASP A 25 -9.15 20.14 8.95
CA ASP A 25 -9.96 20.10 10.15
C ASP A 25 -11.42 20.45 9.79
N VAL A 26 -12.34 19.51 10.03
CA VAL A 26 -13.77 19.63 9.71
C VAL A 26 -14.40 20.84 10.42
N GLN A 27 -14.02 21.10 11.67
CA GLN A 27 -14.52 22.25 12.42
C GLN A 27 -14.06 23.56 11.77
N LYS A 28 -12.79 23.67 11.37
CA LYS A 28 -12.28 24.88 10.71
C LYS A 28 -12.98 25.13 9.38
N LEU A 29 -13.21 24.06 8.62
CA LEU A 29 -13.89 24.11 7.34
C LEU A 29 -15.33 24.62 7.50
N LEU A 30 -16.11 24.01 8.40
CA LEU A 30 -17.49 24.44 8.67
C LEU A 30 -17.57 25.83 9.28
N THR A 31 -16.58 26.24 10.09
CA THR A 31 -16.52 27.60 10.62
C THR A 31 -16.33 28.63 9.51
N LYS A 32 -15.45 28.36 8.54
CA LYS A 32 -15.24 29.24 7.38
C LYS A 32 -16.47 29.33 6.48
N ALA A 33 -17.26 28.26 6.40
CA ALA A 33 -18.53 28.24 5.68
C ALA A 33 -19.71 28.86 6.45
N GLY A 34 -19.48 29.45 7.64
CA GLY A 34 -20.56 30.01 8.47
C GLY A 34 -21.42 28.97 9.22
N MET A 35 -21.05 27.69 9.15
CA MET A 35 -21.79 26.54 9.69
C MET A 35 -21.20 25.98 10.99
N LYS A 36 -20.60 26.84 11.83
CA LYS A 36 -19.89 26.42 13.05
C LYS A 36 -20.74 25.57 14.01
N LEU A 37 -22.04 25.86 14.13
CA LEU A 37 -22.96 25.14 15.01
C LEU A 37 -23.15 23.67 14.58
N TYR A 38 -22.97 23.38 13.29
CA TYR A 38 -23.14 22.04 12.72
C TYR A 38 -21.84 21.22 12.71
N ALA A 39 -20.71 21.78 13.19
CA ALA A 39 -19.43 21.09 13.21
C ALA A 39 -19.47 19.79 14.02
N LYS A 40 -20.02 19.84 15.24
CA LYS A 40 -20.11 18.65 16.09
C LYS A 40 -21.11 17.61 15.55
N PRO A 41 -22.35 17.96 15.19
CA PRO A 41 -23.28 17.03 14.54
C PRO A 41 -22.75 16.39 13.25
N CYS A 42 -21.94 17.13 12.48
CA CYS A 42 -21.29 16.59 11.29
C CYS A 42 -20.27 15.51 11.66
N CYS A 43 -19.33 15.80 12.57
CA CYS A 43 -18.35 14.82 13.05
C CYS A 43 -19.01 13.58 13.66
N ASP A 44 -20.06 13.76 14.46
CA ASP A 44 -20.80 12.65 15.09
C ASP A 44 -21.44 11.74 14.02
N ARG A 45 -21.95 12.30 12.91
CA ARG A 45 -22.49 11.50 11.79
C ARG A 45 -21.41 10.77 11.01
N ILE A 46 -20.24 11.37 10.82
CA ILE A 46 -19.09 10.70 10.19
C ILE A 46 -18.63 9.53 11.07
N ALA A 47 -18.55 9.74 12.38
CA ALA A 47 -18.23 8.70 13.35
C ALA A 47 -19.28 7.57 13.35
N ALA A 48 -20.58 7.92 13.38
CA ALA A 48 -21.68 6.97 13.36
C ALA A 48 -21.76 6.16 12.05
N ALA A 49 -21.27 6.72 10.94
CA ALA A 49 -21.15 6.01 9.66
C ALA A 49 -19.99 5.00 9.66
N GLY A 50 -19.17 4.94 10.71
CA GLY A 50 -18.04 4.02 10.81
C GLY A 50 -16.91 4.36 9.85
N LEU A 51 -16.76 5.63 9.48
CA LEU A 51 -15.76 6.09 8.52
C LEU A 51 -14.40 6.45 9.15
N ILE A 52 -14.30 6.44 10.49
CA ILE A 52 -13.05 6.73 11.20
C ILE A 52 -12.14 5.52 11.08
N ASP A 53 -11.08 5.64 10.29
CA ASP A 53 -10.10 4.60 10.02
C ASP A 53 -8.74 4.85 10.69
N GLY A 54 -8.54 6.05 11.27
CA GLY A 54 -7.27 6.45 11.88
C GLY A 54 -6.17 6.82 10.89
N ILE A 55 -6.44 6.74 9.59
CA ILE A 55 -5.51 7.07 8.50
C ILE A 55 -6.04 8.30 7.76
N HIS A 56 -7.11 8.13 6.99
CA HIS A 56 -7.70 9.17 6.16
C HIS A 56 -8.68 10.05 6.95
N ILE A 57 -9.29 9.46 7.98
CA ILE A 57 -10.18 10.13 8.93
C ILE A 57 -9.70 9.81 10.35
N SER A 58 -9.15 10.82 11.02
CA SER A 58 -8.61 10.69 12.37
C SER A 58 -9.07 11.81 13.30
N HIS A 59 -8.94 11.60 14.60
CA HIS A 59 -9.28 12.63 15.57
C HIS A 59 -8.23 13.75 15.60
N ALA A 60 -8.69 14.98 15.50
CA ALA A 60 -7.84 16.16 15.55
C ALA A 60 -7.40 16.44 17.00
N TYR A 61 -6.15 16.17 17.35
CA TYR A 61 -5.64 16.55 18.67
C TYR A 61 -5.65 18.09 18.86
N PRO A 62 -6.11 18.64 20.01
CA PRO A 62 -6.50 17.97 21.26
C PRO A 62 -8.00 17.65 21.40
N SER A 63 -8.81 17.92 20.38
CA SER A 63 -10.26 17.79 20.43
C SER A 63 -10.71 16.35 20.11
N LEU A 64 -11.17 15.61 21.12
CA LEU A 64 -11.64 14.22 20.99
C LEU A 64 -12.83 14.01 20.03
N TRP A 65 -13.59 15.06 19.69
CA TRP A 65 -14.74 14.98 18.78
C TRP A 65 -14.44 15.54 17.39
N ASN A 66 -13.38 16.33 17.25
CA ASN A 66 -13.08 16.97 15.99
C ASN A 66 -12.34 15.99 15.08
N LEU A 67 -12.59 16.06 13.78
CA LEU A 67 -12.03 15.15 12.80
C LEU A 67 -11.11 15.89 11.84
N GLN A 68 -10.03 15.22 11.47
CA GLN A 68 -9.12 15.58 10.39
C GLN A 68 -9.35 14.63 9.22
N LEU A 69 -9.46 15.20 8.02
CA LEU A 69 -9.68 14.50 6.76
C LEU A 69 -8.55 14.81 5.79
N ASP A 70 -8.01 13.81 5.12
CA ASP A 70 -7.21 14.01 3.92
C ASP A 70 -8.10 13.99 2.65
N ALA A 71 -7.48 13.94 1.46
CA ALA A 71 -8.21 13.91 0.19
C ALA A 71 -9.12 12.66 0.04
N ILE A 72 -8.69 11.51 0.56
CA ILE A 72 -9.42 10.23 0.48
C ILE A 72 -10.54 10.19 1.53
N GLY A 73 -10.26 10.69 2.73
CA GLY A 73 -11.23 10.85 3.81
C GLY A 73 -12.34 11.82 3.42
N LEU A 74 -12.01 12.90 2.71
CA LEU A 74 -13.01 13.83 2.17
C LEU A 74 -13.96 13.14 1.18
N GLU A 75 -13.42 12.33 0.25
CA GLU A 75 -14.24 11.59 -0.72
C GLU A 75 -15.17 10.59 -0.03
N SER A 76 -14.65 9.87 0.96
CA SER A 76 -15.41 8.92 1.77
C SER A 76 -16.53 9.60 2.56
N ALA A 77 -16.26 10.78 3.12
CA ALA A 77 -17.21 11.59 3.88
C ALA A 77 -18.08 12.51 3.02
N LYS A 78 -17.86 12.58 1.70
CA LYS A 78 -18.47 13.56 0.77
C LYS A 78 -19.98 13.62 0.91
N LYS A 79 -20.64 12.46 0.88
CA LYS A 79 -22.11 12.35 1.01
C LYS A 79 -22.65 12.98 2.30
N ILE A 80 -21.91 12.87 3.40
CA ILE A 80 -22.30 13.44 4.70
C ILE A 80 -22.04 14.95 4.68
N LEU A 81 -20.89 15.38 4.17
CA LEU A 81 -20.52 16.79 4.08
C LEU A 81 -21.47 17.59 3.18
N MET A 82 -21.94 17.01 2.07
CA MET A 82 -22.94 17.62 1.18
C MET A 82 -24.28 17.91 1.87
N SER A 83 -24.58 17.25 3.00
CA SER A 83 -25.80 17.57 3.77
C SER A 83 -25.68 18.84 4.62
N TYR A 84 -24.47 19.36 4.79
CA TYR A 84 -24.17 20.56 5.57
C TYR A 84 -23.58 21.69 4.72
N LEU A 85 -22.92 21.34 3.61
CA LEU A 85 -22.20 22.24 2.73
C LEU A 85 -22.75 22.15 1.32
N GLN A 86 -22.80 23.30 0.68
CA GLN A 86 -23.16 23.43 -0.73
C GLN A 86 -22.09 22.79 -1.63
N PRO A 87 -22.48 22.05 -2.70
CA PRO A 87 -21.55 21.42 -3.62
C PRO A 87 -20.52 22.39 -4.22
N GLU A 88 -20.91 23.64 -4.44
CA GLU A 88 -20.08 24.70 -5.00
C GLU A 88 -18.81 25.00 -4.17
N TYR A 89 -18.84 24.72 -2.86
CA TYR A 89 -17.67 24.85 -1.99
C TYR A 89 -16.86 23.56 -1.87
N LEU A 90 -17.53 22.40 -2.00
CA LEU A 90 -16.94 21.10 -1.74
C LEU A 90 -16.16 20.57 -2.96
N GLU A 91 -16.69 20.75 -4.17
CA GLU A 91 -16.05 20.24 -5.39
C GLU A 91 -14.68 20.92 -5.67
N PRO A 92 -14.53 22.27 -5.61
CA PRO A 92 -13.23 22.89 -5.85
C PRO A 92 -12.21 22.56 -4.75
N LEU A 93 -12.68 22.41 -3.50
CA LEU A 93 -11.84 21.99 -2.39
C LEU A 93 -11.32 20.56 -2.61
N GLN A 94 -12.19 19.66 -3.02
CA GLN A 94 -11.85 18.28 -3.32
C GLN A 94 -10.83 18.19 -4.47
N GLU A 95 -11.05 18.94 -5.55
CA GLU A 95 -10.13 18.98 -6.68
C GLU A 95 -8.75 19.51 -6.25
N ALA A 96 -8.70 20.62 -5.51
CA ALA A 96 -7.45 21.16 -4.97
C ALA A 96 -6.73 20.15 -4.07
N LEU A 97 -7.48 19.42 -3.25
CA LEU A 97 -6.97 18.38 -2.36
C LEU A 97 -6.40 17.18 -3.11
N GLN A 98 -7.11 16.68 -4.11
CA GLN A 98 -6.62 15.60 -4.97
C GLN A 98 -5.37 16.03 -5.75
N ASN A 99 -5.29 17.27 -6.21
CA ASN A 99 -4.10 17.82 -6.85
C ASN A 99 -2.92 17.90 -5.88
N CYS A 100 -3.13 18.33 -4.64
CA CYS A 100 -2.08 18.32 -3.61
C CYS A 100 -1.62 16.91 -3.25
N HIS A 101 -2.56 15.98 -3.04
CA HIS A 101 -2.25 14.58 -2.72
C HIS A 101 -1.47 13.91 -3.86
N THR A 102 -1.90 14.07 -5.11
CA THR A 102 -1.17 13.52 -6.27
C THR A 102 0.24 14.10 -6.38
N TRP A 103 0.41 15.41 -6.13
CA TRP A 103 1.73 16.05 -6.11
C TRP A 103 2.63 15.50 -4.99
N ASN A 104 2.11 15.35 -3.77
CA ASN A 104 2.82 14.72 -2.65
C ASN A 104 3.21 13.28 -2.98
N THR A 105 2.32 12.50 -3.59
CA THR A 105 2.61 11.12 -4.00
C THR A 105 3.73 11.06 -5.02
N ILE A 106 3.77 11.97 -6.01
CA ILE A 106 4.87 12.05 -6.98
C ILE A 106 6.21 12.37 -6.29
N ILE A 107 6.22 13.32 -5.34
CA ILE A 107 7.38 13.65 -4.53
C ILE A 107 7.85 12.43 -3.74
N ASN A 108 6.93 11.75 -3.05
CA ASN A 108 7.23 10.59 -2.23
C ASN A 108 7.73 9.41 -3.05
N ASN A 109 7.19 9.17 -4.24
CA ASN A 109 7.68 8.17 -5.17
C ASN A 109 9.10 8.48 -5.63
N THR A 110 9.40 9.75 -5.90
CA THR A 110 10.76 10.19 -6.27
C THR A 110 11.75 9.95 -5.12
N LEU A 111 11.37 10.33 -3.89
CA LEU A 111 12.17 10.08 -2.68
C LEU A 111 12.37 8.58 -2.43
N TYR A 112 11.32 7.80 -2.64
CA TYR A 112 11.33 6.35 -2.49
C TYR A 112 12.34 5.71 -3.45
N LEU A 113 12.29 6.03 -4.75
CA LEU A 113 13.22 5.52 -5.76
C LEU A 113 14.68 5.89 -5.42
N LEU A 114 14.92 7.14 -5.02
CA LEU A 114 16.23 7.61 -4.59
C LEU A 114 16.78 6.83 -3.37
N ARG A 115 15.92 6.52 -2.41
CA ARG A 115 16.28 5.79 -1.19
C ARG A 115 16.52 4.30 -1.44
N LYS A 116 15.77 3.69 -2.36
CA LYS A 116 15.93 2.28 -2.74
C LYS A 116 17.16 2.03 -3.61
N ALA A 117 17.59 3.02 -4.39
CA ALA A 117 18.69 2.91 -5.34
C ALA A 117 20.00 2.39 -4.71
N ASN A 118 20.77 1.60 -5.46
CA ASN A 118 22.08 1.16 -5.00
C ASN A 118 23.10 2.31 -4.98
N THR A 119 24.07 2.23 -4.07
CA THR A 119 25.14 3.24 -3.99
C THR A 119 26.03 3.28 -5.24
N LYS A 120 26.13 2.19 -5.99
CA LYS A 120 26.85 2.13 -7.28
C LYS A 120 26.12 2.94 -8.35
N ASP A 121 24.83 2.72 -8.51
CA ASP A 121 23.98 3.37 -9.52
C ASP A 121 23.88 4.88 -9.26
N LEU A 122 23.76 5.26 -7.99
CA LEU A 122 23.80 6.66 -7.58
C LEU A 122 25.15 7.34 -7.91
N LYS A 123 26.28 6.65 -7.72
CA LYS A 123 27.62 7.17 -8.05
C LYS A 123 27.84 7.31 -9.55
N ALA A 124 27.31 6.36 -10.33
CA ALA A 124 27.33 6.41 -11.79
C ALA A 124 26.46 7.57 -12.33
N GLY A 125 25.54 8.09 -11.51
CA GLY A 125 24.61 9.13 -11.92
C GLY A 125 23.57 8.61 -12.91
N ASP A 126 23.24 7.32 -12.82
CA ASP A 126 22.30 6.69 -13.75
C ASP A 126 20.89 7.23 -13.53
N LEU A 127 20.39 7.97 -14.53
CA LEU A 127 19.08 8.60 -14.50
C LEU A 127 17.94 7.57 -14.58
N LYS A 128 18.23 6.34 -15.03
CA LYS A 128 17.25 5.23 -15.06
C LYS A 128 16.70 4.91 -13.67
N VAL A 129 17.44 5.22 -12.61
CA VAL A 129 17.02 5.04 -11.21
C VAL A 129 15.74 5.81 -10.87
N LEU A 130 15.56 6.99 -11.45
CA LEU A 130 14.41 7.86 -11.17
C LEU A 130 13.16 7.49 -12.00
N GLY A 131 13.25 6.45 -12.84
CA GLY A 131 12.21 6.02 -13.76
C GLY A 131 11.97 7.01 -14.90
N CYS A 132 11.27 6.57 -15.94
CA CYS A 132 11.00 7.33 -17.17
C CYS A 132 10.07 8.56 -17.00
N LYS A 133 9.75 8.98 -15.76
CA LYS A 133 8.77 10.06 -15.50
C LYS A 133 9.37 11.46 -15.36
N ILE A 134 10.69 11.59 -15.22
CA ILE A 134 11.34 12.91 -15.30
C ILE A 134 11.49 13.25 -16.78
N LYS A 135 10.68 14.19 -17.27
CA LYS A 135 10.84 14.77 -18.60
C LYS A 135 12.32 15.13 -18.81
N THR A 136 12.86 14.74 -19.94
CA THR A 136 14.26 14.80 -20.38
C THR A 136 14.90 16.20 -20.35
N GLU A 137 14.16 17.23 -19.94
CA GLU A 137 14.57 18.64 -19.97
C GLU A 137 15.41 19.07 -18.75
N ASP A 138 15.44 18.30 -17.65
CA ASP A 138 16.12 18.69 -16.39
C ASP A 138 17.13 17.66 -15.84
N GLU A 139 18.04 17.17 -16.69
CA GLU A 139 19.12 16.27 -16.25
C GLU A 139 19.96 16.85 -15.10
N ALA A 140 20.22 18.16 -15.13
CA ALA A 140 20.98 18.85 -14.09
C ALA A 140 20.25 18.83 -12.73
N GLY A 141 18.91 18.92 -12.75
CA GLY A 141 18.05 18.79 -11.58
C GLY A 141 18.11 17.38 -11.00
N ALA A 142 17.95 16.36 -11.85
CA ALA A 142 18.01 14.96 -11.44
C ALA A 142 19.39 14.57 -10.87
N LYS A 143 20.48 14.97 -11.52
CA LYS A 143 21.85 14.75 -11.02
C LYS A 143 22.09 15.43 -9.66
N ALA A 144 21.47 16.59 -9.41
CA ALA A 144 21.58 17.26 -8.11
C ALA A 144 20.88 16.47 -6.99
N LEU A 145 19.73 15.84 -7.27
CA LEU A 145 19.03 14.98 -6.32
C LEU A 145 19.86 13.72 -5.98
N LEU A 146 20.42 13.05 -6.99
CA LEU A 146 21.30 11.89 -6.78
C LEU A 146 22.52 12.24 -5.90
N LYS A 147 23.15 13.40 -6.16
CA LYS A 147 24.27 13.91 -5.35
C LYS A 147 23.83 14.25 -3.92
N ALA A 148 22.64 14.82 -3.74
CA ALA A 148 22.11 15.13 -2.41
C ALA A 148 21.87 13.85 -1.58
N GLU A 149 21.26 12.83 -2.18
CA GLU A 149 21.03 11.53 -1.55
C GLU A 149 22.36 10.81 -1.21
N LEU A 150 23.34 10.81 -2.14
CA LEU A 150 24.68 10.30 -1.85
C LEU A 150 25.37 11.02 -0.68
N LYS A 151 25.20 12.33 -0.59
CA LYS A 151 25.75 13.13 0.51
C LYS A 151 25.05 12.81 1.83
N TYR A 152 23.73 12.59 1.80
CA TYR A 152 22.94 12.17 2.96
C TYR A 152 23.35 10.78 3.47
N ARG A 153 23.63 9.83 2.58
CA ARG A 153 24.08 8.47 2.94
C ARG A 153 25.45 8.42 3.63
N ARG A 154 26.25 9.49 3.55
CA ARG A 154 27.53 9.57 4.29
C ARG A 154 27.28 9.73 5.78
N ILE A 155 28.07 9.01 6.58
CA ILE A 155 28.06 8.94 8.06
C ILE A 155 27.75 10.26 8.79
N PRO A 156 28.32 11.43 8.43
CA PRO A 156 28.04 12.69 9.14
C PRO A 156 26.57 13.16 9.11
N PHE A 157 25.74 12.74 8.15
CA PHE A 157 24.32 13.11 8.11
C PHE A 157 23.40 12.16 8.90
N ARG A 158 23.84 10.94 9.24
CA ARG A 158 23.13 10.11 10.24
C ARG A 158 23.15 10.79 11.62
N LEU A 159 24.26 11.48 11.93
CA LEU A 159 24.40 12.31 13.13
C LEU A 159 23.45 13.52 13.10
N TYR A 160 23.11 14.07 11.93
CA TYR A 160 22.11 15.14 11.83
C TYR A 160 20.73 14.70 12.36
N ARG A 161 20.34 13.44 12.11
CA ARG A 161 19.09 12.86 12.65
C ARG A 161 19.15 12.71 14.17
N THR A 162 20.25 12.23 14.73
CA THR A 162 20.41 12.13 16.19
C THR A 162 20.50 13.50 16.85
N VAL A 163 21.14 14.49 16.21
CA VAL A 163 21.20 15.87 16.69
C VAL A 163 19.81 16.52 16.72
N LYS A 164 18.98 16.35 15.68
CA LYS A 164 17.57 16.81 15.71
C LYS A 164 16.72 16.08 16.76
N ARG A 165 16.94 14.77 16.96
CA ARG A 165 16.29 13.97 18.02
C ARG A 165 16.62 14.51 19.40
N ILE A 166 17.90 14.76 19.65
CA ILE A 166 18.40 15.33 20.90
C ILE A 166 17.83 16.74 21.09
N ALA A 167 17.82 17.58 20.05
CA ALA A 167 17.26 18.93 20.13
C ALA A 167 15.76 18.94 20.46
N TYR A 168 14.96 18.06 19.84
CA TYR A 168 13.53 17.95 20.11
C TYR A 168 13.25 17.45 21.53
N VAL A 169 13.94 16.41 21.99
CA VAL A 169 13.83 15.91 23.36
C VAL A 169 14.26 16.98 24.37
N SER A 170 15.36 17.70 24.10
CA SER A 170 15.81 18.82 24.94
C SER A 170 14.80 19.98 24.96
N GLN A 171 14.11 20.27 23.86
CA GLN A 171 13.05 21.29 23.84
C GLN A 171 11.83 20.87 24.66
N ILE A 172 11.41 19.60 24.58
CA ILE A 172 10.32 19.06 25.42
C ILE A 172 10.70 19.11 26.90
N LEU A 173 11.93 18.70 27.24
CA LEU A 173 12.43 18.74 28.60
C LEU A 173 12.55 20.17 29.15
N MET A 174 12.90 21.15 28.30
CA MET A 174 12.93 22.57 28.70
C MET A 174 11.54 23.19 28.85
N ALA A 175 10.55 22.77 28.05
CA ALA A 175 9.19 23.29 28.11
C ALA A 175 8.34 22.66 29.23
N PHE A 176 8.67 21.43 29.64
CA PHE A 176 7.89 20.69 30.62
C PHE A 176 8.36 20.97 32.06
N ARG A 177 7.49 21.60 32.86
CA ARG A 177 7.76 21.95 34.27
C ARG A 177 7.32 20.88 35.29
N GLY A 178 6.98 19.67 34.82
CA GLY A 178 6.49 18.56 35.66
C GLY A 178 7.52 17.46 35.91
N PRO A 179 7.13 16.35 36.59
CA PRO A 179 8.01 15.23 36.85
C PRO A 179 8.36 14.48 35.55
N VAL A 180 9.64 14.52 35.17
CA VAL A 180 10.21 13.99 33.92
C VAL A 180 9.88 12.51 33.66
N ARG A 181 9.57 11.73 34.71
CA ARG A 181 9.15 10.32 34.59
C ARG A 181 7.89 10.14 33.73
N LEU A 182 6.99 11.13 33.68
CA LEU A 182 5.79 11.10 32.83
C LEU A 182 6.09 11.32 31.34
N LEU A 183 7.23 11.95 31.00
CA LEU A 183 7.63 12.18 29.62
C LEU A 183 8.29 10.97 28.97
N VAL A 184 8.86 10.05 29.75
CA VAL A 184 9.55 8.86 29.22
C VAL A 184 8.66 8.03 28.28
N PRO A 185 7.41 7.67 28.62
CA PRO A 185 6.53 6.95 27.70
C PRO A 185 6.18 7.78 26.45
N LEU A 186 5.96 9.09 26.61
CA LEU A 186 5.58 10.02 25.54
C LEU A 186 6.72 10.25 24.54
N ILE A 187 7.95 10.35 25.05
CA ILE A 187 9.17 10.38 24.24
C ILE A 187 9.34 9.04 23.54
N LYS A 188 9.12 7.90 24.22
CA LYS A 188 9.22 6.57 23.61
C LYS A 188 8.21 6.38 22.46
N GLU A 189 6.99 6.89 22.62
CA GLU A 189 5.92 6.85 21.62
C GLU A 189 6.22 7.81 20.45
N ALA A 190 6.60 9.06 20.72
CA ALA A 190 7.06 9.99 19.69
C ALA A 190 8.32 9.48 18.95
N TRP A 191 9.16 8.69 19.62
CA TRP A 191 10.31 8.02 19.01
C TRP A 191 9.89 6.90 18.06
N LYS A 192 8.79 6.17 18.35
CA LYS A 192 8.22 5.16 17.44
C LYS A 192 7.67 5.81 16.17
N ASP A 193 6.92 6.90 16.30
CA ASP A 193 6.41 7.67 15.15
C ASP A 193 7.55 8.23 14.29
N TRP A 194 8.65 8.67 14.89
CA TRP A 194 9.85 9.15 14.18
C TRP A 194 10.67 8.06 13.48
N SER A 195 10.45 6.78 13.77
CA SER A 195 11.04 5.65 13.03
C SER A 195 10.28 5.36 11.73
N GLY A 196 9.03 5.80 11.60
CA GLY A 196 8.12 5.30 10.56
C GLY A 196 7.59 3.89 10.85
N ASP A 197 7.85 3.37 12.05
CA ASP A 197 7.31 2.10 12.57
C ASP A 197 5.94 2.31 13.24
N SER A 198 5.19 3.35 12.84
CA SER A 198 3.76 3.31 13.08
C SER A 198 3.25 2.13 12.26
N ASP A 199 2.99 1.01 12.92
CA ASP A 199 2.12 -0.06 12.41
C ASP A 199 0.96 0.67 11.74
N THR A 200 1.00 0.71 10.41
CA THR A 200 -0.02 1.35 9.61
C THR A 200 -1.23 0.49 9.82
N SER A 201 -2.08 0.90 10.76
CA SER A 201 -3.28 0.21 11.17
C SER A 201 -4.07 -0.10 9.92
N ASP A 202 -4.03 -1.37 9.53
CA ASP A 202 -4.61 -1.86 8.29
C ASP A 202 -6.05 -1.34 8.18
N SER A 203 -6.33 -0.64 7.08
CA SER A 203 -7.64 -0.09 6.77
C SER A 203 -8.70 -1.14 7.06
N GLU A 204 -9.74 -0.76 7.79
CA GLU A 204 -10.78 -1.70 8.18
C GLU A 204 -11.60 -2.12 6.95
N GLY A 205 -11.10 -3.09 6.19
CA GLY A 205 -11.88 -3.75 5.15
C GLY A 205 -13.18 -4.24 5.78
N GLY A 206 -14.30 -3.64 5.36
CA GLY A 206 -15.63 -3.86 5.94
C GLY A 206 -16.20 -5.26 5.70
N GLY A 207 -15.53 -6.04 4.85
CA GLY A 207 -15.90 -7.39 4.45
C GLY A 207 -15.91 -8.41 5.59
N ARG A 208 -16.72 -9.45 5.44
CA ARG A 208 -16.87 -10.51 6.45
C ARG A 208 -15.61 -11.37 6.52
N TYR A 209 -15.02 -11.70 5.37
CA TYR A 209 -13.79 -12.48 5.29
C TYR A 209 -12.59 -11.66 5.74
N GLY A 210 -12.50 -10.37 5.39
CA GLY A 210 -11.43 -9.50 5.89
C GLY A 210 -11.42 -9.36 7.41
N LYS A 211 -12.60 -9.24 8.04
CA LYS A 211 -12.72 -9.25 9.51
C LYS A 211 -12.34 -10.61 10.12
N ALA A 212 -12.75 -11.71 9.49
CA ALA A 212 -12.39 -13.06 9.94
C ALA A 212 -10.88 -13.31 9.84
N LEU A 213 -10.26 -12.92 8.72
CA LEU A 213 -8.83 -13.03 8.47
C LEU A 213 -8.02 -12.27 9.52
N ARG A 214 -8.41 -11.04 9.86
CA ARG A 214 -7.75 -10.26 10.92
C ARG A 214 -7.84 -10.93 12.30
N ARG A 215 -9.01 -11.43 12.67
CA ARG A 215 -9.19 -12.18 13.94
C ARG A 215 -8.33 -13.44 13.97
N PHE A 216 -8.26 -14.14 12.84
CA PHE A 216 -7.43 -15.31 12.67
C PHE A 216 -5.95 -14.96 12.85
N LEU A 217 -5.44 -13.96 12.13
CA LEU A 217 -4.05 -13.50 12.25
C LEU A 217 -3.70 -13.05 13.67
N LYS A 218 -4.58 -12.29 14.34
CA LYS A 218 -4.38 -11.85 15.73
C LYS A 218 -4.22 -13.02 16.70
N THR A 219 -4.91 -14.13 16.44
CA THR A 219 -4.85 -15.34 17.28
C THR A 219 -3.57 -16.16 17.04
N HIS A 220 -2.99 -16.05 15.84
CA HIS A 220 -1.83 -16.86 15.41
C HIS A 220 -0.50 -16.09 15.39
N GLY A 221 -0.42 -14.94 16.07
CA GLY A 221 0.83 -14.16 16.19
C GLY A 221 1.06 -13.14 15.06
N GLY A 222 0.00 -12.73 14.36
CA GLY A 222 0.07 -11.73 13.29
C GLY A 222 0.68 -12.28 12.01
N ASN A 223 1.28 -11.40 11.20
CA ASN A 223 1.85 -11.76 9.91
C ASN A 223 3.06 -12.69 10.03
N GLU A 224 3.83 -12.60 11.12
CA GLU A 224 4.97 -13.49 11.41
C GLU A 224 4.54 -14.94 11.69
N GLY A 225 3.27 -15.14 12.06
CA GLY A 225 2.70 -16.46 12.32
C GLY A 225 2.37 -17.26 11.05
N ILE A 226 2.26 -16.59 9.90
CA ILE A 226 1.75 -17.20 8.65
C ILE A 226 2.66 -18.32 8.16
N GLU A 227 3.98 -18.13 8.27
CA GLU A 227 4.97 -19.14 7.86
C GLU A 227 4.83 -20.46 8.62
N LYS A 228 4.33 -20.40 9.86
CA LYS A 228 4.19 -21.57 10.75
C LYS A 228 2.85 -22.31 10.58
N LEU A 229 1.89 -21.76 9.82
CA LEU A 229 0.58 -22.36 9.63
C LEU A 229 0.67 -23.70 8.92
N CYS A 230 0.04 -24.76 9.42
CA CYS A 230 0.05 -26.08 8.80
C CYS A 230 -1.35 -26.72 8.85
N GLY A 231 -1.61 -27.71 7.99
CA GLY A 231 -2.85 -28.49 8.02
C GLY A 231 -4.10 -27.65 7.80
N ASP A 232 -5.10 -27.82 8.66
CA ASP A 232 -6.41 -27.15 8.54
C ASP A 232 -6.32 -25.63 8.66
N ASP A 233 -5.38 -25.11 9.45
CA ASP A 233 -5.25 -23.67 9.67
C ASP A 233 -4.63 -22.97 8.46
N LEU A 234 -3.75 -23.66 7.73
CA LEU A 234 -3.26 -23.23 6.42
C LEU A 234 -4.42 -23.12 5.41
N ILE A 235 -5.27 -24.15 5.36
CA ILE A 235 -6.44 -24.21 4.47
C ILE A 235 -7.42 -23.08 4.79
N LYS A 236 -7.73 -22.86 6.08
CA LYS A 236 -8.61 -21.77 6.53
C LYS A 236 -8.05 -20.41 6.14
N TYR A 237 -6.74 -20.18 6.36
CA TYR A 237 -6.09 -18.94 5.98
C TYR A 237 -6.19 -18.69 4.47
N VAL A 238 -5.82 -19.66 3.64
CA VAL A 238 -5.89 -19.53 2.18
C VAL A 238 -7.33 -19.25 1.72
N TYR A 239 -8.31 -19.94 2.30
CA TYR A 239 -9.72 -19.69 1.99
C TYR A 239 -10.15 -18.25 2.31
N MET A 240 -9.84 -17.77 3.51
CA MET A 240 -10.19 -16.40 3.92
C MET A 240 -9.43 -15.35 3.11
N ALA A 241 -8.15 -15.56 2.81
CA ALA A 241 -7.31 -14.62 2.07
C ALA A 241 -7.79 -14.46 0.62
N VAL A 242 -7.99 -15.56 -0.12
CA VAL A 242 -8.49 -15.51 -1.50
C VAL A 242 -9.86 -14.85 -1.57
N ARG A 243 -10.75 -15.12 -0.61
CA ARG A 243 -12.07 -14.44 -0.53
C ARG A 243 -11.93 -12.95 -0.25
N THR A 244 -11.05 -12.57 0.66
CA THR A 244 -10.83 -11.16 1.03
C THR A 244 -10.29 -10.38 -0.17
N TYR A 245 -9.16 -10.82 -0.73
CA TYR A 245 -8.49 -10.10 -1.81
C TYR A 245 -9.17 -10.28 -3.17
N GLY A 246 -9.71 -11.46 -3.49
CA GLY A 246 -10.37 -11.73 -4.78
C GLY A 246 -11.82 -11.24 -4.87
N LYS A 247 -12.59 -11.26 -3.77
CA LYS A 247 -14.04 -10.97 -3.80
C LYS A 247 -14.45 -9.71 -3.05
N GLU A 248 -13.97 -9.51 -1.84
CA GLU A 248 -14.38 -8.37 -0.99
C GLU A 248 -13.64 -7.08 -1.39
N ASN A 249 -12.35 -7.17 -1.72
CA ASN A 249 -11.51 -6.02 -2.08
C ASN A 249 -11.48 -5.70 -3.59
N ARG A 250 -12.55 -6.03 -4.33
CA ARG A 250 -12.64 -5.73 -5.77
C ARG A 250 -12.49 -4.24 -6.09
N ALA A 251 -12.89 -3.35 -5.17
CA ALA A 251 -12.79 -1.90 -5.35
C ALA A 251 -11.35 -1.36 -5.16
N GLU A 252 -10.50 -2.04 -4.38
CA GLU A 252 -9.09 -1.64 -4.20
C GLU A 252 -8.28 -1.78 -5.49
N VAL A 253 -8.74 -2.63 -6.41
CA VAL A 253 -8.13 -2.90 -7.73
C VAL A 253 -8.07 -1.65 -8.60
N ASN A 254 -9.03 -0.75 -8.45
CA ASN A 254 -9.34 0.27 -9.45
C ASN A 254 -9.28 1.69 -8.89
N HIS A 255 -8.29 2.01 -8.07
CA HIS A 255 -8.01 3.41 -7.77
C HIS A 255 -7.36 4.03 -9.01
N CYS A 256 -8.16 4.72 -9.82
CA CYS A 256 -7.70 5.50 -10.96
C CYS A 256 -6.99 6.75 -10.41
N GLY A 257 -5.67 6.69 -10.25
CA GLY A 257 -4.89 7.79 -9.67
C GLY A 257 -3.40 7.46 -9.56
N THR A 258 -2.60 8.46 -9.17
CA THR A 258 -1.17 8.24 -8.91
C THR A 258 -1.02 7.48 -7.60
N LYS A 259 -0.47 6.26 -7.65
CA LYS A 259 -0.28 5.39 -6.48
C LYS A 259 1.07 5.62 -5.80
N SER A 260 1.12 5.48 -4.48
CA SER A 260 2.34 5.58 -3.69
C SER A 260 3.18 4.30 -3.81
N CYS A 261 4.48 4.43 -4.07
CA CYS A 261 5.39 3.29 -4.14
C CYS A 261 5.45 2.51 -2.82
N LEU A 262 5.35 3.20 -1.68
CA LEU A 262 5.34 2.56 -0.36
C LEU A 262 4.10 1.67 -0.17
N GLU A 263 2.93 2.17 -0.57
CA GLU A 263 1.67 1.42 -0.51
C GLU A 263 1.70 0.22 -1.45
N ILE A 264 2.22 0.41 -2.67
CA ILE A 264 2.38 -0.67 -3.65
C ILE A 264 3.28 -1.77 -3.09
N GLU A 265 4.40 -1.41 -2.45
CA GLU A 265 5.28 -2.42 -1.84
C GLU A 265 4.65 -3.15 -0.66
N LYS A 266 3.93 -2.44 0.20
CA LYS A 266 3.18 -3.05 1.30
C LYS A 266 2.17 -4.05 0.74
N ARG A 267 1.36 -3.63 -0.25
CA ARG A 267 0.39 -4.47 -0.94
C ARG A 267 1.05 -5.66 -1.65
N TYR A 268 2.22 -5.45 -2.27
CA TYR A 268 2.98 -6.55 -2.88
C TYR A 268 3.42 -7.57 -1.84
N ALA A 269 3.95 -7.13 -0.70
CA ALA A 269 4.35 -8.04 0.38
C ALA A 269 3.15 -8.85 0.88
N GLU A 270 2.00 -8.21 1.13
CA GLU A 270 0.78 -8.88 1.57
C GLU A 270 0.29 -9.94 0.57
N ILE A 271 0.10 -9.55 -0.71
CA ILE A 271 -0.40 -10.47 -1.74
C ILE A 271 0.63 -11.58 -2.01
N LYS A 272 1.94 -11.25 -2.00
CA LYS A 272 3.02 -12.23 -2.15
C LYS A 272 2.95 -13.28 -1.04
N THR A 273 2.79 -12.88 0.21
CA THR A 273 2.62 -13.81 1.33
C THR A 273 1.42 -14.73 1.13
N VAL A 274 0.30 -14.23 0.61
CA VAL A 274 -0.87 -15.07 0.28
C VAL A 274 -0.52 -16.07 -0.84
N MET A 275 0.12 -15.61 -1.91
CA MET A 275 0.53 -16.47 -3.04
C MET A 275 1.53 -17.54 -2.62
N GLU A 276 2.54 -17.20 -1.82
CA GLU A 276 3.48 -18.15 -1.22
C GLU A 276 2.76 -19.16 -0.33
N THR A 277 1.74 -18.72 0.43
CA THR A 277 0.96 -19.61 1.29
C THR A 277 0.11 -20.59 0.49
N ILE A 278 -0.47 -20.15 -0.64
CA ILE A 278 -1.14 -21.05 -1.60
C ILE A 278 -0.13 -22.05 -2.19
N GLY A 279 1.09 -21.61 -2.44
CA GLY A 279 2.18 -22.44 -2.96
C GLY A 279 2.55 -23.63 -2.07
N ARG A 280 2.23 -23.55 -0.78
CA ARG A 280 2.42 -24.63 0.21
C ARG A 280 1.36 -25.72 0.11
N LEU A 281 0.23 -25.47 -0.54
CA LEU A 281 -0.79 -26.48 -0.80
C LEU A 281 -0.34 -27.42 -1.92
N THR A 282 -0.83 -28.65 -1.89
CA THR A 282 -0.72 -29.55 -3.04
C THR A 282 -1.80 -29.24 -4.09
N PRO A 283 -1.60 -29.58 -5.38
CA PRO A 283 -2.63 -29.41 -6.40
C PRO A 283 -3.97 -30.07 -6.01
N LYS A 284 -3.92 -31.22 -5.35
CA LYS A 284 -5.11 -31.95 -4.87
C LYS A 284 -5.88 -31.17 -3.80
N GLN A 285 -5.16 -30.56 -2.85
CA GLN A 285 -5.77 -29.71 -1.83
C GLN A 285 -6.40 -28.46 -2.46
N LEU A 286 -5.71 -27.84 -3.43
CA LEU A 286 -6.22 -26.67 -4.14
C LEU A 286 -7.53 -26.99 -4.87
N VAL A 287 -7.59 -28.10 -5.62
CA VAL A 287 -8.80 -28.55 -6.34
C VAL A 287 -9.94 -28.88 -5.38
N HIS A 288 -9.63 -29.42 -4.20
CA HIS A 288 -10.64 -29.68 -3.18
C HIS A 288 -11.25 -28.39 -2.62
N MET A 289 -10.43 -27.35 -2.42
CA MET A 289 -10.89 -26.05 -1.92
C MET A 289 -11.60 -25.23 -3.00
N TYR A 290 -11.10 -25.26 -4.23
CA TYR A 290 -11.56 -24.49 -5.37
C TYR A 290 -11.80 -25.42 -6.57
N PRO A 291 -12.97 -26.08 -6.64
CA PRO A 291 -13.28 -26.97 -7.75
C PRO A 291 -13.21 -26.27 -9.11
N ILE A 292 -12.73 -26.99 -10.12
CA ILE A 292 -12.67 -26.53 -11.51
C ILE A 292 -14.09 -26.35 -12.04
N GLU A 293 -14.33 -25.23 -12.71
CA GLU A 293 -15.62 -24.97 -13.37
C GLU A 293 -15.82 -25.91 -14.57
N LYS A 294 -17.02 -26.47 -14.69
CA LYS A 294 -17.37 -27.45 -15.73
C LYS A 294 -17.89 -26.77 -16.98
N GLU A 295 -17.06 -25.91 -17.55
CA GLU A 295 -17.26 -25.34 -18.89
C GLU A 295 -16.49 -26.22 -19.90
N PHE A 296 -17.08 -26.44 -21.07
CA PHE A 296 -16.59 -27.42 -22.05
C PHE A 296 -16.53 -26.86 -23.48
N ASP A 297 -16.94 -25.61 -23.69
CA ASP A 297 -16.97 -24.94 -24.98
C ASP A 297 -15.73 -24.07 -25.24
N GLY A 298 -14.61 -24.35 -24.55
CA GLY A 298 -13.37 -23.59 -24.65
C GLY A 298 -12.80 -23.52 -26.05
N GLU A 299 -12.78 -24.66 -26.76
CA GLU A 299 -12.29 -24.75 -28.14
C GLU A 299 -13.07 -23.86 -29.11
N ARG A 300 -14.38 -23.68 -28.88
CA ARG A 300 -15.24 -22.83 -29.72
C ARG A 300 -14.92 -21.35 -29.57
N TRP A 301 -14.48 -20.92 -28.39
CA TRP A 301 -14.28 -19.51 -28.04
C TRP A 301 -12.82 -19.12 -27.82
N GLY A 302 -11.89 -20.06 -27.97
CA GLY A 302 -10.49 -19.86 -27.62
C GLY A 302 -10.29 -19.59 -26.12
N SER A 303 -11.20 -20.06 -25.26
CA SER A 303 -11.15 -19.91 -23.82
C SER A 303 -10.63 -21.17 -23.14
N LYS A 304 -10.07 -21.00 -21.93
CA LYS A 304 -9.61 -22.12 -21.11
C LYS A 304 -10.82 -22.77 -20.47
N ASP A 305 -10.95 -24.08 -20.65
CA ASP A 305 -12.07 -24.85 -20.15
C ASP A 305 -11.64 -25.91 -19.13
N TYR A 306 -12.59 -26.76 -18.73
CA TYR A 306 -12.33 -27.85 -17.81
C TYR A 306 -11.21 -28.79 -18.30
N PHE A 307 -11.22 -29.15 -19.59
CA PHE A 307 -10.25 -30.09 -20.15
C PHE A 307 -8.85 -29.48 -20.21
N TYR A 308 -8.76 -28.20 -20.58
CA TYR A 308 -7.51 -27.45 -20.55
C TYR A 308 -6.94 -27.39 -19.14
N THR A 309 -7.77 -27.01 -18.14
CA THR A 309 -7.35 -26.92 -16.74
C THR A 309 -6.85 -28.27 -16.22
N MET A 310 -7.57 -29.36 -16.50
CA MET A 310 -7.16 -30.70 -16.12
C MET A 310 -5.85 -31.14 -16.78
N LYS A 311 -5.64 -30.80 -18.05
CA LYS A 311 -4.39 -31.08 -18.76
C LYS A 311 -3.22 -30.31 -18.12
N SER A 312 -3.41 -29.05 -17.72
CA SER A 312 -2.39 -28.27 -17.04
C SER A 312 -2.11 -28.79 -15.61
N LEU A 313 -3.13 -29.22 -14.86
CA LEU A 313 -2.94 -29.79 -13.51
C LEU A 313 -2.12 -31.08 -13.50
N LYS A 314 -2.29 -31.96 -14.49
CA LYS A 314 -1.52 -33.22 -14.62
C LYS A 314 -0.01 -33.01 -14.72
N LYS A 315 0.45 -31.81 -15.07
CA LYS A 315 1.87 -31.46 -15.15
C LYS A 315 2.50 -31.27 -13.77
N TYR A 316 1.68 -31.08 -12.73
CA TYR A 316 2.16 -30.87 -11.37
C TYR A 316 2.15 -32.19 -10.59
N PRO A 317 3.19 -32.45 -9.78
CA PRO A 317 3.19 -33.58 -8.86
C PRO A 317 2.03 -33.44 -7.84
N GLU A 318 1.13 -34.43 -7.80
CA GLU A 318 -0.10 -34.37 -6.99
C GLU A 318 0.13 -34.23 -5.48
N ASP A 319 1.22 -34.84 -4.97
CA ASP A 319 1.54 -34.91 -3.54
C ASP A 319 2.60 -33.90 -3.08
N LYS A 320 3.09 -33.05 -3.99
CA LYS A 320 4.07 -32.01 -3.63
C LYS A 320 3.42 -30.63 -3.58
N PRO A 321 3.96 -29.71 -2.76
CA PRO A 321 3.57 -28.31 -2.81
C PRO A 321 3.73 -27.72 -4.22
N ILE A 322 2.85 -26.79 -4.58
CA ILE A 322 2.84 -26.14 -5.90
C ILE A 322 4.15 -25.37 -6.15
N GLY A 323 4.69 -24.67 -5.13
CA GLY A 323 5.94 -23.93 -5.24
C GLY A 323 5.89 -22.55 -4.61
N ASP A 324 6.56 -21.58 -5.24
CA ASP A 324 6.55 -20.18 -4.81
C ASP A 324 5.38 -19.36 -5.43
N ALA A 325 5.33 -18.06 -5.14
CA ALA A 325 4.27 -17.19 -5.66
C ALA A 325 4.17 -17.16 -7.19
N GLN A 326 5.30 -17.31 -7.91
CA GLN A 326 5.31 -17.30 -9.37
C GLN A 326 4.81 -18.63 -9.92
N ASP A 327 5.21 -19.75 -9.31
CA ASP A 327 4.72 -21.07 -9.70
C ASP A 327 3.21 -21.16 -9.52
N VAL A 328 2.69 -20.58 -8.44
CA VAL A 328 1.25 -20.45 -8.18
C VAL A 328 0.58 -19.57 -9.21
N ALA A 329 1.16 -18.42 -9.56
CA ALA A 329 0.61 -17.54 -10.58
C ALA A 329 0.52 -18.23 -11.95
N CYS A 330 1.55 -18.99 -12.33
CA CYS A 330 1.53 -19.78 -13.56
C CYS A 330 0.45 -20.89 -13.52
N LEU A 331 0.24 -21.55 -12.37
CA LEU A 331 -0.85 -22.51 -12.21
C LEU A 331 -2.22 -21.84 -12.36
N MET A 332 -2.44 -20.74 -11.64
CA MET A 332 -3.71 -20.01 -11.64
C MET A 332 -4.05 -19.42 -13.00
N TRP A 333 -3.03 -19.06 -13.80
CA TRP A 333 -3.24 -18.56 -15.16
C TRP A 333 -4.00 -19.56 -16.03
N ASP A 334 -3.78 -20.87 -15.81
CA ASP A 334 -4.43 -21.96 -16.53
C ASP A 334 -5.62 -22.57 -15.78
N TYR A 335 -5.97 -22.03 -14.61
CA TYR A 335 -6.96 -22.63 -13.72
C TYR A 335 -8.33 -21.96 -13.86
N GLN A 336 -9.34 -22.69 -14.32
CA GLN A 336 -10.70 -22.18 -14.44
C GLN A 336 -11.46 -22.24 -13.10
N ASN A 337 -11.35 -21.16 -12.33
CA ASN A 337 -12.18 -20.89 -11.14
C ASN A 337 -12.19 -19.39 -10.84
N TRP A 338 -13.37 -18.76 -10.82
CA TRP A 338 -13.48 -17.30 -10.64
C TRP A 338 -12.79 -16.76 -9.38
N ASP A 339 -12.82 -17.47 -8.25
CA ASP A 339 -12.19 -16.99 -7.02
C ASP A 339 -10.65 -16.92 -7.18
N LEU A 340 -10.05 -17.93 -7.81
CA LEU A 340 -8.61 -17.95 -8.11
C LEU A 340 -8.25 -16.98 -9.24
N THR A 341 -9.11 -16.82 -10.25
CA THR A 341 -8.92 -15.84 -11.33
C THR A 341 -8.85 -14.42 -10.76
N PHE A 342 -9.75 -14.04 -9.85
CA PHE A 342 -9.69 -12.72 -9.23
C PHE A 342 -8.45 -12.55 -8.34
N MET A 343 -8.01 -13.60 -7.63
CA MET A 343 -6.76 -13.56 -6.88
C MET A 343 -5.55 -13.34 -7.81
N LEU A 344 -5.50 -14.03 -8.94
CA LEU A 344 -4.47 -13.83 -9.95
C LEU A 344 -4.49 -12.42 -10.53
N LEU A 345 -5.67 -11.85 -10.78
CA LEU A 345 -5.81 -10.47 -11.22
C LEU A 345 -5.22 -9.50 -10.18
N GLN A 346 -5.44 -9.71 -8.88
CA GLN A 346 -4.79 -8.91 -7.83
C GLN A 346 -3.26 -9.01 -7.93
N TRP A 347 -2.73 -10.21 -8.08
CA TRP A 347 -1.29 -10.44 -8.23
C TRP A 347 -0.72 -9.69 -9.45
N GLN A 348 -1.36 -9.84 -10.61
CA GLN A 348 -0.93 -9.17 -11.85
C GLN A 348 -1.00 -7.65 -11.74
N ASN A 349 -2.05 -7.11 -11.13
CA ASN A 349 -2.18 -5.67 -10.93
C ASN A 349 -1.08 -5.10 -10.04
N VAL A 350 -0.74 -5.78 -8.94
CA VAL A 350 0.30 -5.32 -8.03
C VAL A 350 1.70 -5.42 -8.65
N ILE A 351 1.96 -6.48 -9.42
CA ILE A 351 3.20 -6.59 -10.20
C ILE A 351 3.28 -5.51 -11.28
N GLY A 352 2.17 -5.22 -11.97
CA GLY A 352 2.10 -4.13 -12.94
C GLY A 352 2.31 -2.75 -12.29
N ASP A 353 1.74 -2.52 -11.10
CA ASP A 353 1.97 -1.30 -10.32
C ASP A 353 3.45 -1.16 -9.90
N LEU A 354 4.09 -2.26 -9.47
CA LEU A 354 5.53 -2.28 -9.18
C LEU A 354 6.38 -1.92 -10.40
N TYR A 355 6.02 -2.44 -11.57
CA TYR A 355 6.69 -2.13 -12.83
C TYR A 355 6.51 -0.64 -13.18
N ILE A 356 5.29 -0.12 -13.17
CA ILE A 356 4.93 1.23 -13.62
C ILE A 356 5.41 2.32 -12.67
N TYR A 357 5.21 2.14 -11.36
CA TYR A 357 5.45 3.19 -10.36
C TYR A 357 6.78 3.02 -9.62
N CYS A 358 7.14 1.78 -9.27
CA CYS A 358 8.34 1.49 -8.48
C CYS A 358 9.57 1.16 -9.35
N ASN A 359 9.43 1.15 -10.68
CA ASN A 359 10.48 0.77 -11.64
C ASN A 359 11.10 -0.60 -11.31
N ASN A 360 10.29 -1.53 -10.77
CA ASN A 360 10.73 -2.87 -10.39
C ASN A 360 10.16 -3.89 -11.36
N GLN A 361 10.93 -4.24 -12.37
CA GLN A 361 10.51 -5.17 -13.42
C GLN A 361 10.72 -6.65 -13.05
N GLY A 362 11.48 -6.93 -12.00
CA GLY A 362 11.91 -8.29 -11.63
C GLY A 362 10.74 -9.28 -11.51
N PRO A 363 9.74 -9.00 -10.66
CA PRO A 363 8.60 -9.91 -10.47
C PRO A 363 7.80 -10.18 -11.75
N GLN A 364 7.65 -9.18 -12.62
CA GLN A 364 6.89 -9.30 -13.86
C GLN A 364 7.64 -10.13 -14.91
N ASN A 365 8.92 -9.82 -15.10
CA ASN A 365 9.75 -10.54 -16.07
C ASN A 365 9.91 -12.00 -15.64
N GLU A 366 10.12 -12.26 -14.34
CA GLU A 366 10.22 -13.62 -13.82
C GLU A 366 8.93 -14.42 -14.06
N PHE A 367 7.76 -13.82 -13.86
CA PHE A 367 6.48 -14.46 -14.16
C PHE A 367 6.40 -14.88 -15.64
N TYR A 368 6.65 -13.96 -16.57
CA TYR A 368 6.58 -14.25 -18.00
C TYR A 368 7.62 -15.27 -18.44
N GLU A 369 8.87 -15.15 -17.99
CA GLU A 369 9.92 -16.12 -18.32
C GLU A 369 9.56 -17.54 -17.85
N ARG A 370 9.01 -17.68 -16.64
CA ARG A 370 8.57 -18.99 -16.13
C ARG A 370 7.37 -19.52 -16.90
N TYR A 371 6.42 -18.66 -17.25
CA TYR A 371 5.25 -19.02 -18.03
C TYR A 371 5.65 -19.47 -19.45
N GLU A 372 6.50 -18.71 -20.15
CA GLU A 372 7.01 -19.06 -21.48
C GLU A 372 7.82 -20.36 -21.45
N ARG A 373 8.70 -20.56 -20.45
CA ARG A 373 9.43 -21.82 -20.29
C ARG A 373 8.50 -23.02 -20.15
N ARG A 374 7.35 -22.85 -19.48
CA ARG A 374 6.34 -23.91 -19.35
C ARG A 374 5.57 -24.10 -20.65
N ALA A 375 5.14 -23.02 -21.30
CA ALA A 375 4.46 -23.09 -22.59
C ALA A 375 5.34 -23.74 -23.68
N ALA A 376 6.65 -23.48 -23.67
CA ALA A 376 7.60 -24.08 -24.61
C ALA A 376 7.84 -25.58 -24.37
N GLN A 377 7.55 -26.10 -23.18
CA GLN A 377 7.53 -27.55 -22.93
C GLN A 377 6.26 -28.24 -23.50
N GLU A 378 5.33 -27.46 -24.07
CA GLU A 378 4.05 -27.93 -24.61
C GLU A 378 4.03 -28.07 -26.14
N SER A 379 4.99 -27.44 -26.83
CA SER A 379 5.23 -27.49 -28.28
C SER A 379 6.38 -28.41 -28.62
#